data_AF-A0A2D8UBU4-F1
#
_entry.id   AF-A0A2D8UBU4-F1
#
_cell.length_a   1.000
_cell.length_b   1.000
_cell.length_c   1.000
_cell.angle_alpha   90.00
_cell.angle_beta   90.00
_cell.angle_gamma   90.00
#
_symmetry.space_group_name_H-M   'P 1'
#
loop_
_entity.id
_entity.type
_entity.pdbx_description
1 polymer ?
#
loop_
_entity_poly.entity_id
_entity_poly.type
_entity_poly.pdbx_seq_one_letter_code
_entity_poly.pdbx_strand_id
1 'polypeptide(L)'
;MEHKVFEKIKLEPRKIGWIWCVYVLLYAIAIPWYWPVDYIGPRILGLPLWVATTLFAVFLLAIWTALVIKWFWIVENEIEK
;
A
#
# COMPACT_ATOMS: atom_id res chain seq x y z
N MET A 1 -32.60 -17.40 12.51
CA MET A 1 -32.11 -17.07 11.15
C MET A 1 -31.28 -15.81 11.32
N GLU A 2 -29.99 -15.79 10.92
CA GLU A 2 -29.07 -14.61 10.82
C GLU A 2 -27.58 -14.90 11.21
N HIS A 3 -27.01 -16.06 10.88
CA HIS A 3 -25.57 -16.31 11.11
C HIS A 3 -24.88 -17.06 9.95
N LYS A 4 -25.14 -16.68 8.69
CA LYS A 4 -24.48 -17.29 7.52
C LYS A 4 -23.90 -16.32 6.49
N VAL A 5 -23.70 -15.05 6.85
CA VAL A 5 -23.13 -14.06 5.91
C VAL A 5 -21.60 -14.01 5.97
N PHE A 6 -20.98 -14.49 7.04
CA PHE A 6 -19.52 -14.37 7.24
C PHE A 6 -18.70 -15.62 6.86
N GLU A 7 -19.34 -16.69 6.37
CA GLU A 7 -18.66 -17.97 6.02
C GLU A 7 -17.87 -17.94 4.71
N LYS A 8 -17.54 -16.78 4.14
CA LYS A 8 -16.76 -16.69 2.90
C LYS A 8 -15.58 -15.73 2.95
N ILE A 9 -15.00 -15.46 4.12
CA ILE A 9 -13.70 -14.75 4.19
C ILE A 9 -12.59 -15.81 4.14
N LYS A 10 -11.97 -15.99 2.96
CA LYS A 10 -11.01 -17.08 2.68
C LYS A 10 -9.72 -16.98 3.50
N LEU A 11 -9.28 -15.77 3.87
CA LEU A 11 -8.18 -15.49 4.80
C LEU A 11 -8.35 -14.09 5.39
N GLU A 12 -8.17 -13.92 6.70
CA GLU A 12 -8.14 -12.57 7.29
C GLU A 12 -6.79 -11.89 6.97
N PRO A 13 -6.76 -10.82 6.16
CA PRO A 13 -5.51 -10.13 5.79
C PRO A 13 -4.76 -9.57 7.00
N ARG A 14 -5.47 -9.29 8.11
CA ARG A 14 -4.86 -8.84 9.38
C ARG A 14 -3.91 -9.85 10.01
N LYS A 15 -4.04 -11.15 9.71
CA LYS A 15 -3.21 -12.20 10.30
C LYS A 15 -1.90 -12.45 9.55
N ILE A 16 -1.71 -11.83 8.38
CA ILE A 16 -0.52 -12.03 7.56
C ILE A 16 0.47 -10.91 7.87
N GLY A 17 1.38 -11.18 8.82
CA GLY A 17 2.37 -10.21 9.29
C GLY A 17 3.27 -9.64 8.18
N TRP A 18 3.50 -10.39 7.09
CA TRP A 18 4.30 -9.92 5.96
C TRP A 18 3.69 -8.70 5.25
N ILE A 19 2.35 -8.59 5.20
CA ILE A 19 1.68 -7.43 4.59
C ILE A 19 2.03 -6.15 5.36
N TRP A 20 2.08 -6.24 6.68
CA TRP A 20 2.48 -5.14 7.56
C TRP A 20 3.95 -4.77 7.40
N CYS A 21 4.85 -5.73 7.21
CA CYS A 21 6.26 -5.43 6.91
C CYS A 21 6.41 -4.59 5.64
N VAL A 22 5.66 -4.90 4.58
CA VAL A 22 5.67 -4.11 3.34
C VAL A 22 5.11 -2.70 3.57
N TYR A 23 4.03 -2.56 4.34
CA TYR A 23 3.50 -1.23 4.70
C TYR A 23 4.50 -0.39 5.49
N VAL A 24 5.16 -0.96 6.50
CA VAL A 24 6.17 -0.26 7.30
C VAL A 24 7.35 0.17 6.42
N LEU A 25 7.82 -0.70 5.53
CA LEU A 25 8.90 -0.38 4.60
C LEU A 25 8.51 0.77 3.66
N LEU A 26 7.32 0.71 3.06
CA LEU A 26 6.82 1.76 2.18
C LEU A 26 6.63 3.10 2.92
N TYR A 27 6.15 3.07 4.16
CA TYR A 27 6.04 4.27 5.00
C TYR A 27 7.41 4.86 5.35
N ALA A 28 8.40 4.02 5.67
CA ALA A 28 9.76 4.46 5.96
C ALA A 28 10.44 5.13 4.75
N ILE A 29 10.07 4.72 3.53
CA ILE A 29 10.54 5.34 2.29
C ILE A 29 9.76 6.64 1.99
N ALA A 30 8.45 6.65 2.26
CA ALA A 30 7.57 7.79 2.01
C ALA A 30 7.88 8.99 2.91
N ILE A 31 8.44 8.78 4.11
CA ILE A 31 8.87 9.86 4.98
C ILE A 31 10.33 10.18 4.64
N PRO A 32 10.67 11.41 4.20
CA PRO A 32 12.02 11.76 3.76
C PRO A 32 12.96 12.07 4.95
N TRP A 33 12.91 11.27 6.02
CA TRP A 33 13.79 11.38 7.21
C TRP A 33 15.28 11.14 6.92
N TYR A 34 15.60 10.49 5.80
CA TYR A 34 16.96 10.21 5.35
C TYR A 34 17.57 11.37 4.54
N TRP A 35 16.78 12.40 4.22
CA TRP A 35 17.24 13.53 3.42
C TRP A 35 17.81 14.66 4.30
N PRO A 36 19.00 15.21 4.00
CA PRO A 36 19.55 16.33 4.76
C PRO A 36 18.69 17.60 4.59
N VAL A 37 18.63 18.41 5.64
CA VAL A 37 17.80 19.63 5.73
C VAL A 37 18.17 20.65 4.64
N ASP A 38 19.45 20.71 4.26
CA ASP A 38 19.98 21.64 3.25
C ASP A 38 20.11 21.02 1.86
N TYR A 39 19.27 20.03 1.53
CA TYR A 39 19.37 19.36 0.23
C TYR A 39 18.93 20.24 -0.94
N ILE A 40 19.90 20.91 -1.58
CA ILE A 40 19.76 21.58 -2.87
C ILE A 40 20.02 20.57 -3.99
N GLY A 41 19.16 19.55 -4.09
CA GLY A 41 19.30 18.53 -5.13
C GLY A 41 18.68 18.91 -6.48
N PRO A 42 18.93 18.05 -7.49
CA PRO A 42 18.22 18.12 -8.77
C PRO A 42 16.71 18.24 -8.57
N ARG A 43 16.06 19.02 -9.41
CA ARG A 43 14.62 19.25 -9.37
C ARG A 43 13.98 18.49 -10.52
N ILE A 44 13.20 17.45 -10.23
CA ILE A 44 12.46 16.68 -11.23
C ILE A 44 11.14 17.41 -11.49
N LEU A 45 10.87 17.83 -12.73
CA LEU A 45 9.61 18.48 -13.13
C LEU A 45 9.23 19.72 -12.28
N GLY A 46 10.21 20.44 -11.74
CA GLY A 46 9.94 21.58 -10.85
C GLY A 46 9.75 21.20 -9.37
N LEU A 47 9.79 19.91 -9.02
CA LEU A 47 9.69 19.41 -7.66
C LEU A 47 11.05 18.91 -7.12
N PRO A 48 11.33 19.09 -5.81
CA PRO A 48 12.48 18.47 -5.18
C PRO A 48 12.47 16.95 -5.36
N LEU A 49 13.64 16.33 -5.51
CA LEU A 49 13.76 14.87 -5.61
C LEU A 49 13.03 14.12 -4.50
N TRP A 50 13.10 14.62 -3.26
CA TRP A 50 12.43 13.99 -2.13
C TRP A 50 10.91 13.93 -2.34
N VAL A 51 10.30 14.96 -2.95
CA VAL A 51 8.86 14.97 -3.28
C VAL A 51 8.52 13.91 -4.34
N ALA A 52 9.39 13.74 -5.34
CA ALA A 52 9.19 12.68 -6.34
C ALA A 52 9.27 11.29 -5.69
N THR A 53 10.20 11.08 -4.76
CA THR A 53 10.34 9.81 -4.03
C THR A 53 9.13 9.54 -3.13
N THR A 54 8.63 10.54 -2.40
CA THR A 54 7.43 10.37 -1.57
C THR A 54 6.19 10.07 -2.41
N LEU A 55 5.99 10.78 -3.53
CA LEU A 55 4.90 10.51 -4.47
C LEU A 55 4.96 9.08 -5.01
N PHE A 56 6.16 8.62 -5.39
CA PHE A 56 6.34 7.27 -5.88
C PHE A 56 6.04 6.22 -4.79
N ALA A 57 6.46 6.46 -3.55
CA ALA A 57 6.16 5.58 -2.42
C ALA A 57 4.65 5.52 -2.10
N VAL A 58 3.94 6.66 -2.16
CA VAL A 58 2.48 6.72 -1.99
C VAL A 58 1.75 6.00 -3.13
N PHE A 59 2.23 6.14 -4.36
CA PHE A 59 1.69 5.42 -5.51
C PHE A 59 1.84 3.89 -5.34
N LEU A 60 3.02 3.43 -4.89
CA LEU A 60 3.25 2.04 -4.54
C LEU A 60 2.35 1.58 -3.38
N LEU A 61 2.13 2.40 -2.36
CA LEU A 61 1.18 2.11 -1.27
C LEU A 61 -0.24 1.90 -1.80
N ALA A 62 -0.70 2.76 -2.70
CA ALA A 62 -2.02 2.61 -3.31
C ALA A 62 -2.14 1.30 -4.10
N ILE A 63 -1.14 0.98 -4.93
CA ILE A 63 -1.10 -0.29 -5.67
C ILE A 63 -1.07 -1.48 -4.71
N TRP A 64 -0.21 -1.45 -3.71
CA TRP A 64 -0.10 -2.51 -2.70
C TRP A 64 -1.43 -2.72 -1.98
N THR A 65 -2.10 -1.63 -1.59
CA THR A 65 -3.42 -1.67 -0.97
C THR A 65 -4.45 -2.31 -1.89
N ALA A 66 -4.50 -1.90 -3.17
CA ALA A 66 -5.39 -2.49 -4.17
C ALA A 66 -5.12 -3.98 -4.40
N LEU A 67 -3.85 -4.39 -4.44
CA LEU A 67 -3.46 -5.81 -4.54
C LEU A 67 -3.89 -6.59 -3.30
N VAL A 68 -3.64 -6.07 -2.10
CA VAL A 68 -4.07 -6.72 -0.85
C VAL A 68 -5.59 -6.90 -0.86
N ILE A 69 -6.35 -5.90 -1.27
CA ILE A 69 -7.82 -6.01 -1.41
C ILE A 69 -8.18 -7.05 -2.48
N LYS A 70 -7.56 -7.02 -3.66
CA LYS A 70 -7.87 -7.98 -4.74
C LYS A 70 -7.59 -9.44 -4.32
N TRP A 71 -6.48 -9.68 -3.65
CA TRP A 71 -6.02 -11.04 -3.30
C TRP A 71 -6.64 -11.58 -2.01
N PHE A 72 -6.95 -10.71 -1.03
CA PHE A 72 -7.47 -11.14 0.27
C PHE A 72 -8.94 -10.80 0.50
N TRP A 73 -9.47 -9.77 -0.16
CA TRP A 73 -10.84 -9.29 0.04
C TRP A 73 -11.81 -9.69 -1.09
N ILE A 74 -11.39 -9.68 -2.36
CA ILE A 74 -12.25 -10.15 -3.46
C ILE A 74 -12.36 -11.66 -3.38
N VAL A 75 -13.48 -12.08 -2.81
CA VAL A 75 -13.95 -13.45 -2.82
C VAL A 75 -14.51 -13.69 -4.21
N GLU A 76 -13.88 -14.58 -4.97
CA GLU A 76 -14.40 -15.16 -6.22
C GLU A 76 -15.91 -15.40 -6.10
N ASN A 77 -16.72 -14.51 -6.69
CA ASN A 77 -18.19 -14.56 -6.77
C ASN A 77 -18.77 -13.45 -7.68
N GLU A 78 -17.97 -12.79 -8.53
CA GLU A 78 -18.44 -11.78 -9.50
C GLU A 78 -17.92 -12.05 -10.92
N ILE A 79 -17.49 -13.30 -11.20
CA ILE A 79 -17.30 -13.82 -12.57
C ILE A 79 -18.34 -14.90 -12.79
N GLU A 80 -19.61 -14.54 -12.62
CA GLU A 80 -20.72 -15.30 -13.19
C GLU A 80 -21.77 -14.32 -13.71
N LYS A 81 -21.50 -13.75 -14.88
CA LYS A 81 -22.50 -13.65 -15.95
C LYS A 81 -21.88 -13.40 -17.31
#